data_AF-A0A962ZNW0-F1
#
_entry.id   AF-A0A962ZNW0-F1
#
_cell.length_a   1.000
_cell.length_b   1.000
_cell.length_c   1.000
_cell.angle_alpha   90.00
_cell.angle_beta   90.00
_cell.angle_gamma   90.00
#
_symmetry.space_group_name_H-M   'P 1'
#
loop_
_entity.id
_entity.type
_entity.pdbx_description
1 polymer ?
#
loop_
_entity_poly.entity_id
_entity_poly.type
_entity_poly.pdbx_seq_one_letter_code
_entity_poly.pdbx_strand_id
1 'polypeptide(L)'
;MSTDITPYKVAIPDAELQDLKRRLENVRWPDRETCRGWDQGMPLDYARQLASYWASDYSWRKFESKLNSWPQFITTIDDIDIHFIHVRSPREDALPIIISHGWPGSAVEFHKVIDELA
;
A
#
# COMPACT_ATOMS: atom_id res chain seq x y z
N MET A 1 10.58 8.00 -25.94
CA MET A 1 10.40 7.18 -24.72
C MET A 1 11.70 7.20 -23.95
N SER A 2 11.65 7.57 -22.67
CA SER A 2 12.84 7.54 -21.82
C SER A 2 13.23 6.08 -21.57
N THR A 3 14.52 5.79 -21.56
CA THR A 3 15.06 4.50 -21.10
C THR A 3 15.53 4.56 -19.66
N ASP A 4 15.37 5.71 -19.01
CA ASP A 4 15.89 5.94 -17.67
C ASP A 4 15.00 5.26 -16.63
N ILE A 5 15.64 4.46 -15.78
CA ILE A 5 15.03 3.80 -14.64
C ILE A 5 15.72 4.32 -13.40
N THR A 6 14.96 4.95 -12.50
CA THR A 6 15.49 5.61 -11.31
C THR A 6 15.09 4.84 -10.06
N PRO A 7 16.02 4.62 -9.10
CA PRO A 7 15.66 4.01 -7.81
C PRO A 7 14.62 4.83 -7.07
N TYR A 8 13.65 4.14 -6.47
CA TYR A 8 12.59 4.74 -5.69
C TYR A 8 12.57 4.17 -4.27
N LYS A 9 12.24 5.03 -3.30
CA LYS A 9 11.94 4.63 -1.92
C LYS A 9 10.68 5.33 -1.46
N VAL A 10 9.78 4.58 -0.85
CA VAL A 10 8.62 5.14 -0.17
C VAL A 10 9.13 5.87 1.07
N ALA A 11 8.85 7.16 1.16
CA ALA A 11 9.28 8.00 2.27
C ALA A 11 8.19 9.03 2.58
N ILE A 12 7.16 8.61 3.32
CA ILE A 12 6.05 9.50 3.65
C ILE A 12 6.49 10.45 4.78
N PRO A 13 6.35 11.78 4.63
CA PRO A 13 6.72 12.73 5.68
C PRO A 13 5.96 12.50 6.99
N ASP A 14 6.61 12.73 8.13
CA ASP A 14 5.94 12.60 9.44
C ASP A 14 4.72 13.52 9.58
N ALA A 15 4.73 14.68 8.91
CA ALA A 15 3.60 15.61 8.90
C ALA A 15 2.33 14.99 8.29
N GLU A 16 2.46 14.18 7.23
CA GLU A 16 1.34 13.46 6.60
C GLU A 16 0.79 12.37 7.54
N LEU A 17 1.67 11.66 8.24
CA LEU A 17 1.27 10.65 9.22
C LEU A 17 0.57 11.28 10.43
N GLN A 18 1.04 12.45 10.87
CA GLN A 18 0.40 13.22 11.94
C GLN A 18 -0.97 13.75 11.50
N ASP A 19 -1.09 14.26 10.28
CA ASP A 19 -2.38 14.70 9.73
C ASP A 19 -3.37 13.53 9.63
N LEU A 20 -2.94 12.36 9.15
CA LEU A 20 -3.75 11.15 9.12
C LEU A 20 -4.29 10.81 10.51
N LYS A 21 -3.43 10.77 11.53
CA LYS A 21 -3.84 10.49 12.92
C LYS A 21 -4.87 11.49 13.41
N ARG A 22 -4.61 12.79 13.23
CA ARG A 22 -5.55 13.85 13.59
C ARG A 22 -6.90 13.69 12.91
N ARG A 23 -6.93 13.32 11.63
CA ARG A 23 -8.19 13.09 10.90
C ARG A 23 -8.96 11.88 11.43
N LEU A 24 -8.26 10.79 11.75
CA LEU A 24 -8.86 9.59 12.35
C LEU A 24 -9.44 9.86 13.75
N GLU A 25 -8.77 10.70 14.55
CA GLU A 25 -9.23 11.10 15.89
C GLU A 25 -10.45 12.05 15.85
N ASN A 26 -10.57 12.86 14.80
CA ASN A 26 -11.62 13.88 14.65
C ASN A 26 -12.75 13.46 13.69
N VAL A 27 -12.96 12.15 13.48
CA VAL A 27 -14.04 11.66 12.62
C VAL A 27 -15.41 12.08 13.16
N ARG A 28 -16.20 12.77 12.34
CA ARG A 28 -17.63 12.94 12.58
C ARG A 28 -18.38 11.69 12.12
N TRP A 29 -18.65 10.81 13.08
CA TRP A 29 -19.32 9.53 12.83
C TRP A 29 -20.78 9.70 12.38
N PRO A 30 -21.26 8.85 11.46
CA PRO A 30 -22.67 8.81 11.10
C PRO A 30 -23.51 8.15 12.21
N ASP A 31 -24.83 8.19 12.04
CA ASP A 31 -25.76 7.39 12.84
C ASP A 31 -25.53 5.89 12.60
N ARG A 32 -25.95 5.07 13.57
CA ARG A 32 -25.81 3.62 13.49
C ARG A 32 -26.67 3.03 12.38
N GLU A 33 -26.15 1.98 11.75
CA GLU A 33 -26.87 1.16 10.78
C GLU A 33 -28.16 0.52 11.36
N THR A 34 -29.11 0.22 10.47
CA THR A 34 -30.41 -0.37 10.85
C THR A 34 -30.40 -1.91 10.87
N CYS A 35 -29.42 -2.53 10.19
CA CYS A 35 -29.27 -3.98 10.10
C CYS A 35 -28.37 -4.54 11.21
N ARG A 36 -28.53 -5.83 11.52
CA ARG A 36 -27.64 -6.58 12.42
C ARG A 36 -26.61 -7.36 11.59
N GLY A 37 -25.71 -6.67 10.89
CA GLY A 37 -24.76 -7.33 9.98
C GLY A 37 -24.12 -6.37 8.98
N TRP A 38 -23.53 -6.94 7.92
CA TRP A 38 -22.79 -6.21 6.87
C TRP A 38 -23.65 -5.87 5.63
N ASP A 39 -24.96 -6.16 5.67
CA ASP A 39 -25.84 -6.03 4.51
C ASP A 39 -25.95 -4.59 3.97
N GLN A 40 -25.69 -3.59 4.81
CA GLN A 40 -25.65 -2.16 4.46
C GLN A 40 -24.22 -1.60 4.38
N GLY A 41 -23.21 -2.47 4.31
CA GLY A 41 -21.79 -2.09 4.35
C GLY A 41 -21.17 -2.29 5.73
N MET A 42 -20.08 -1.55 6.00
CA MET A 42 -19.29 -1.71 7.22
C MET A 42 -20.07 -1.26 8.47
N PRO A 43 -20.27 -2.12 9.48
CA PRO A 43 -20.91 -1.75 10.74
C PRO A 43 -20.16 -0.63 11.46
N LEU A 44 -20.88 0.32 12.07
CA LEU A 44 -20.29 1.48 12.73
C LEU A 44 -19.29 1.10 13.83
N ASP A 45 -19.61 0.07 14.62
CA ASP A 45 -18.73 -0.38 15.71
C ASP A 45 -17.41 -0.93 15.16
N TYR A 46 -17.43 -1.63 14.02
CA TYR A 46 -16.22 -2.14 13.37
C TYR A 46 -15.39 -0.99 12.77
N ALA A 47 -16.05 -0.03 12.11
CA ALA A 47 -15.39 1.15 11.55
C ALA A 47 -14.64 1.96 12.64
N ARG A 48 -15.28 2.14 13.80
CA ARG A 48 -14.67 2.81 14.97
C ARG A 48 -13.48 2.04 15.51
N GLN A 49 -13.58 0.72 15.63
CA GLN A 49 -12.47 -0.13 16.08
C GLN A 49 -11.28 -0.06 15.12
N LEU A 50 -11.53 -0.16 13.80
CA LEU A 50 -10.49 -0.08 12.79
C LEU A 50 -9.81 1.29 12.76
N ALA A 51 -10.58 2.38 12.80
CA ALA A 51 -10.05 3.74 12.85
C ALA A 51 -9.23 3.99 14.13
N SER A 52 -9.71 3.49 15.28
CA SER A 52 -8.97 3.57 16.54
C SER A 52 -7.62 2.87 16.43
N TYR A 53 -7.61 1.59 16.02
CA TYR A 53 -6.36 0.84 15.82
C TYR A 53 -5.41 1.54 14.86
N TRP A 54 -5.93 2.11 13.77
CA TRP A 54 -5.13 2.81 12.79
C TRP A 54 -4.49 4.08 13.37
N ALA A 55 -5.20 4.83 14.21
CA ALA A 55 -4.69 6.04 14.84
C ALA A 55 -3.64 5.76 15.93
N SER A 56 -3.88 4.73 16.77
CA SER A 56 -3.08 4.46 17.97
C SER A 56 -1.97 3.43 17.77
N ASP A 57 -2.29 2.27 17.19
CA ASP A 57 -1.47 1.06 17.30
C ASP A 57 -0.78 0.69 15.99
N TYR A 58 -1.39 1.03 14.85
CA TYR A 58 -0.81 0.75 13.54
C TYR A 58 0.44 1.61 13.29
N SER A 59 1.53 0.96 12.89
CA SER A 59 2.79 1.64 12.57
C SER A 59 3.05 1.62 11.07
N TRP A 60 2.79 2.76 10.41
CA TRP A 60 3.16 2.96 9.01
C TRP A 60 4.65 2.68 8.77
N ARG A 61 5.53 3.11 9.68
CA ARG A 61 6.98 2.93 9.55
C ARG A 61 7.42 1.47 9.49
N LYS A 62 6.70 0.55 10.13
CA LYS A 62 6.94 -0.90 9.98
C LYS A 62 6.61 -1.37 8.56
N PHE A 63 5.46 -0.94 8.05
CA PHE A 63 5.03 -1.29 6.70
C PHE A 63 5.92 -0.66 5.63
N GLU A 64 6.27 0.61 5.77
CA GLU A 64 7.20 1.34 4.89
C GLU A 64 8.58 0.66 4.82
N SER A 65 9.12 0.25 5.98
CA SER A 65 10.37 -0.52 6.03
C SER A 65 10.27 -1.85 5.28
N LYS A 66 9.14 -2.56 5.42
CA LYS A 66 8.91 -3.83 4.69
C LYS A 66 8.77 -3.59 3.20
N LEU A 67 8.04 -2.57 2.77
CA LEU A 67 7.86 -2.26 1.35
C LEU A 67 9.20 -1.86 0.71
N ASN A 68 10.01 -1.07 1.41
CA ASN A 68 11.36 -0.69 0.99
C ASN A 68 12.40 -1.80 1.12
N SER A 69 12.04 -3.00 1.59
CA SER A 69 12.98 -4.14 1.58
C SER A 69 13.20 -4.70 0.17
N TRP A 70 12.28 -4.42 -0.76
CA TRP A 70 12.45 -4.76 -2.17
C TRP A 70 12.99 -3.58 -2.97
N PRO A 71 13.82 -3.82 -4.01
CA PRO A 71 14.19 -2.78 -4.96
C PRO A 71 12.97 -2.25 -5.70
N GLN A 72 12.76 -0.93 -5.64
CA GLN A 72 11.66 -0.24 -6.30
C GLN A 72 12.23 0.83 -7.23
N PHE A 73 11.50 1.13 -8.29
CA PHE A 73 11.94 2.04 -9.34
C PHE A 73 10.78 2.85 -9.90
N ILE A 74 11.13 3.97 -10.53
CA ILE A 74 10.23 4.76 -11.39
C ILE A 74 10.89 4.93 -12.76
N THR A 75 10.06 4.86 -13.81
CA THR A 75 10.41 5.26 -15.18
C THR A 75 9.24 6.03 -15.80
N THR A 76 9.50 6.83 -16.83
CA THR A 76 8.47 7.63 -17.50
C THR A 76 8.11 7.00 -18.84
N ILE A 77 6.85 6.59 -18.99
CA ILE A 77 6.27 6.02 -20.22
C ILE A 77 5.09 6.90 -20.62
N ASP A 78 5.09 7.41 -21.85
CA ASP A 78 4.03 8.28 -22.38
C ASP A 78 3.67 9.44 -21.44
N ASP A 79 4.71 10.12 -20.94
CA ASP A 79 4.64 11.25 -20.00
C ASP A 79 4.00 10.94 -18.63
N ILE A 80 3.93 9.66 -18.26
CA ILE A 80 3.42 9.18 -16.98
C ILE A 80 4.53 8.43 -16.24
N ASP A 81 4.72 8.79 -14.96
CA ASP A 81 5.61 8.05 -14.07
C ASP A 81 4.97 6.72 -13.65
N ILE A 82 5.67 5.63 -13.99
CA ILE A 82 5.28 4.27 -13.65
C ILE A 82 6.20 3.77 -12.54
N HIS A 83 5.62 3.57 -11.35
CA HIS A 83 6.27 2.88 -10.24
C HIS A 83 6.19 1.36 -10.40
N PHE A 84 7.28 0.66 -10.09
CA PHE A 84 7.31 -0.79 -10.06
C PHE A 84 8.32 -1.35 -9.07
N ILE A 85 8.08 -2.58 -8.63
CA ILE A 85 9.03 -3.39 -7.86
C ILE A 85 9.73 -4.33 -8.85
N HIS A 86 11.06 -4.39 -8.82
CA HIS A 86 11.83 -5.29 -9.66
C HIS A 86 12.83 -6.08 -8.82
N VAL A 87 12.51 -7.34 -8.58
CA VAL A 87 13.37 -8.29 -7.89
C VAL A 87 13.96 -9.24 -8.92
N ARG A 88 15.29 -9.31 -8.98
CA ARG A 88 15.99 -10.19 -9.93
C ARG A 88 16.23 -11.54 -9.31
N SER A 89 15.94 -12.58 -10.09
CA SER A 89 16.33 -13.93 -9.75
C SER A 89 17.85 -14.06 -9.66
N PRO A 90 18.38 -14.91 -8.77
CA PRO A 90 19.79 -15.31 -8.81
C PRO A 90 20.10 -16.20 -10.03
N ARG A 91 19.09 -16.75 -10.72
CA ARG A 91 19.27 -17.55 -11.93
C ARG A 91 19.37 -16.67 -13.18
N GLU A 92 20.40 -16.91 -13.99
CA GLU A 92 20.62 -16.19 -15.25
C GLU A 92 19.56 -16.51 -16.32
N ASP A 93 18.93 -17.69 -16.25
CA ASP A 93 17.92 -18.18 -17.19
C ASP A 93 16.47 -18.02 -16.69
N ALA A 94 16.26 -17.24 -15.64
CA ALA A 94 14.94 -17.00 -15.08
C ALA A 94 14.00 -16.36 -16.12
N LEU A 95 12.78 -16.90 -16.23
CA LEU A 95 11.75 -16.33 -17.08
C LEU A 95 11.24 -15.01 -16.46
N PRO A 96 11.30 -13.87 -17.16
CA PRO A 96 10.71 -12.64 -16.65
C PRO A 96 9.19 -12.76 -16.55
N ILE A 97 8.64 -12.37 -15.39
CA ILE A 97 7.19 -12.35 -15.14
C ILE A 97 6.79 -10.92 -14.76
N ILE A 98 5.73 -10.42 -15.39
CA ILE A 98 5.07 -9.18 -14.99
C ILE A 98 3.79 -9.56 -14.25
N ILE A 99 3.63 -9.03 -13.03
CA ILE A 99 2.43 -9.21 -12.22
C ILE A 99 1.81 -7.84 -11.98
N SER A 100 0.56 -7.68 -12.43
CA SER A 100 -0.20 -6.43 -12.29
C SER A 100 -1.38 -6.61 -11.36
N HIS A 101 -1.58 -5.65 -10.46
CA HIS A 101 -2.72 -5.63 -9.55
C HIS A 101 -3.98 -5.11 -10.25
N GLY A 102 -5.14 -5.34 -9.62
CA GLY A 102 -6.42 -4.76 -10.04
C GLY A 102 -6.91 -3.68 -9.08
N TRP A 103 -8.19 -3.29 -9.21
CA TRP A 103 -8.86 -2.41 -8.24
C TRP A 103 -9.66 -3.24 -7.23
N PRO A 104 -9.67 -2.91 -5.91
CA PRO A 104 -9.03 -1.79 -5.21
C PRO A 104 -7.62 -2.12 -4.67
N GLY A 105 -6.86 -2.94 -5.38
CA GLY A 105 -5.55 -3.45 -4.97
C GLY A 105 -4.39 -2.51 -5.21
N SER A 106 -3.19 -3.01 -4.97
CA SER A 106 -1.91 -2.34 -5.28
C SER A 106 -0.78 -3.37 -5.41
N ALA A 107 0.41 -2.94 -5.82
CA ALA A 107 1.61 -3.80 -5.87
C ALA A 107 1.91 -4.50 -4.52
N VAL A 108 1.39 -3.97 -3.41
CA VAL A 108 1.53 -4.55 -2.06
C VAL A 108 0.89 -5.93 -1.96
N GLU A 109 -0.12 -6.25 -2.77
CA GLU A 109 -0.81 -7.56 -2.71
C GLU A 109 0.15 -8.74 -2.94
N PHE A 110 1.24 -8.51 -3.67
CA PHE A 110 2.22 -9.53 -4.04
C PHE A 110 3.33 -9.71 -2.99
N HIS A 111 3.28 -9.00 -1.85
CA HIS A 111 4.33 -9.02 -0.82
C HIS A 111 4.64 -10.41 -0.23
N LYS A 112 3.73 -11.39 -0.42
CA LYS A 112 3.89 -12.78 0.05
C LYS A 112 4.50 -13.72 -0.99
N VAL A 113 4.60 -13.29 -2.25
CA VAL A 113 5.05 -14.15 -3.36
C VAL A 113 6.30 -13.60 -4.05
N ILE A 114 6.63 -12.31 -3.89
CA ILE A 114 7.80 -11.69 -4.53
C ILE A 114 9.09 -12.47 -4.24
N ASP A 115 9.35 -12.81 -2.98
CA ASP A 115 10.60 -13.48 -2.58
C ASP A 115 10.65 -14.94 -3.06
N GLU A 116 9.52 -15.62 -3.19
CA GLU A 116 9.43 -17.03 -3.63
C GLU A 116 9.49 -17.17 -5.15
N LEU A 117 9.09 -16.13 -5.88
CA LEU A 117 9.09 -16.10 -7.34
C LEU A 117 10.40 -15.56 -7.94
N ALA A 118 11.22 -14.88 -7.15
CA ALA A 118 12.51 -14.34 -7.57
C ALA A 118 13.62 -15.40 -7.43
#